data_AF-V2XVW6-F1
#
_entry.id   AF-V2XVW6-F1
#
_cell.length_a   1.000
_cell.length_b   1.000
_cell.length_c   1.000
_cell.angle_alpha   90.00
_cell.angle_beta   90.00
_cell.angle_gamma   90.00
#
_symmetry.space_group_name_H-M   'P 1'
#
loop_
_entity.id
_entity.type
_entity.pdbx_description
1 polymer ?
#
loop_
_entity_poly.entity_id
_entity_poly.type
_entity_poly.pdbx_seq_one_letter_code
_entity_poly.pdbx_strand_id
1 'polypeptide(L)'
;MEAMEKGRVAELMKNREALAQLAQSSDAQRLMALLKQQSGGVQEAARQAAAGDPGQLMTIMNQLMHSKEGAELVDRIGAQAKQAGLK
;
A
#
# COMPACT_ATOMS: atom_id res chain seq x y z
N MET A 1 13.45 1.78 31.72
CA MET A 1 12.48 1.25 30.73
C MET A 1 11.90 2.34 29.81
N GLU A 2 11.89 3.63 30.20
CA GLU A 2 11.38 4.75 29.37
C GLU A 2 12.06 5.00 28.01
N ALA A 3 13.38 4.77 27.87
CA ALA A 3 14.09 5.05 26.62
C ALA A 3 13.67 4.11 25.47
N MET A 4 13.28 2.87 25.80
CA MET A 4 12.86 1.87 24.82
C MET A 4 11.43 2.15 24.31
N GLU A 5 10.58 2.74 25.15
CA GLU A 5 9.21 3.12 24.77
C GLU A 5 9.19 4.37 23.87
N LYS A 6 10.01 5.37 24.17
CA LYS A 6 10.15 6.59 23.33
C LYS A 6 10.63 6.27 21.91
N GLY A 7 11.57 5.33 21.76
CA GLY A 7 12.03 4.87 20.45
C GLY A 7 10.92 4.25 19.61
N ARG A 8 10.11 3.36 20.22
CA ARG A 8 8.98 2.70 19.54
C ARG A 8 7.88 3.68 19.11
N VAL A 9 7.58 4.68 19.95
CA VAL A 9 6.60 5.72 19.62
C VAL A 9 7.10 6.61 18.48
N ALA A 10 8.38 7.00 18.49
CA ALA A 10 8.98 7.78 17.41
C ALA A 10 8.99 7.03 16.07
N GLU A 11 9.29 5.73 16.08
CA GLU A 11 9.20 4.88 14.88
C GLU A 11 7.77 4.75 14.37
N LEU A 12 6.78 4.56 15.26
CA LEU A 12 5.38 4.53 14.86
C LEU A 12 4.93 5.84 14.19
N MET A 13 5.34 6.99 14.74
CA MET A 13 5.00 8.30 14.18
C MET A 13 5.65 8.50 12.81
N LYS A 14 6.93 8.18 12.69
CA LYS A 14 7.66 8.25 11.41
C LYS A 14 7.03 7.34 10.35
N ASN A 15 6.62 6.13 10.72
CA ASN A 15 5.94 5.20 9.82
C ASN A 15 4.57 5.75 9.38
N ARG A 16 3.82 6.38 10.29
CA ARG A 16 2.53 7.01 9.96
C ARG A 16 2.70 8.15 8.97
N GLU A 17 3.70 9.00 9.16
CA GLU A 17 4.01 10.10 8.23
C GLU A 17 4.46 9.58 6.86
N ALA A 18 5.33 8.57 6.84
CA ALA A 18 5.77 7.91 5.62
C ALA A 18 4.61 7.28 4.84
N LEU A 19 3.68 6.61 5.54
CA LEU A 19 2.47 6.04 4.93
C LEU A 19 1.53 7.14 4.38
N ALA A 20 1.36 8.24 5.12
CA ALA A 20 0.54 9.36 4.67
C ALA A 20 1.11 10.01 3.41
N GLN A 21 2.42 10.24 3.38
CA GLN A 21 3.12 10.77 2.21
C GLN A 21 3.02 9.82 1.02
N LEU A 22 3.16 8.51 1.25
CA LEU A 22 3.00 7.50 0.21
C LEU A 22 1.57 7.51 -0.34
N ALA A 23 0.55 7.56 0.52
CA ALA A 23 -0.85 7.60 0.11
C ALA A 23 -1.23 8.89 -0.65
N GLN A 24 -0.54 10.00 -0.35
CA GLN A 24 -0.70 11.28 -1.06
C GLN A 24 0.13 11.36 -2.35
N SER A 25 1.02 10.39 -2.60
CA SER A 25 1.84 10.38 -3.81
C SER A 25 1.00 10.20 -5.07
N SER A 26 1.46 10.79 -6.17
CA SER A 26 0.83 10.62 -7.48
C SER A 26 0.80 9.16 -7.93
N ASP A 27 1.82 8.37 -7.56
CA ASP A 27 1.87 6.93 -7.85
C ASP A 27 0.76 6.18 -7.08
N ALA A 28 0.54 6.44 -5.79
CA ALA A 28 -0.53 5.79 -5.03
C ALA A 28 -1.93 6.16 -5.54
N GLN A 29 -2.14 7.42 -5.94
CA GLN A 29 -3.38 7.85 -6.59
C GLN A 29 -3.61 7.13 -7.92
N ARG A 30 -2.55 6.96 -8.72
CA ARG A 30 -2.62 6.27 -10.01
C ARG A 30 -2.84 4.76 -9.85
N LEU A 31 -2.20 4.14 -8.87
CA LEU A 31 -2.47 2.77 -8.45
C LEU A 31 -3.94 2.57 -8.10
N MET A 32 -4.50 3.46 -7.27
CA MET A 32 -5.93 3.44 -6.89
C MET A 32 -6.85 3.59 -8.11
N ALA A 33 -6.49 4.42 -9.08
CA ALA A 33 -7.27 4.57 -10.31
C ALA A 33 -7.25 3.28 -11.16
N LEU A 34 -6.07 2.68 -11.36
CA LEU A 34 -5.95 1.40 -12.07
C LEU A 34 -6.71 0.28 -11.37
N LEU A 35 -6.63 0.23 -10.05
CA LEU A 35 -7.35 -0.76 -9.25
C LEU A 35 -8.86 -0.65 -9.40
N LYS A 36 -9.40 0.57 -9.34
CA LYS A 36 -10.82 0.83 -9.58
C LYS A 36 -11.24 0.51 -11.01
N GLN A 37 -10.35 0.75 -11.98
CA GLN A 37 -10.61 0.46 -13.39
C GLN A 37 -10.60 -1.05 -13.69
N GLN A 38 -9.68 -1.80 -13.09
CA GLN A 38 -9.58 -3.25 -13.25
C GLN A 38 -10.65 -3.99 -12.44
N SER A 39 -11.10 -3.40 -11.34
CA SER A 39 -12.07 -4.03 -10.45
C SER A 39 -12.93 -2.98 -9.78
N GLY A 40 -14.21 -2.91 -10.17
CA GLY A 40 -15.20 -2.06 -9.50
C GLY A 40 -15.42 -2.39 -8.00
N GLY A 41 -14.78 -3.46 -7.51
CA GLY A 41 -14.87 -3.95 -6.14
C GLY A 41 -13.58 -3.94 -5.32
N VAL A 42 -12.54 -3.17 -5.68
CA VAL A 42 -11.28 -3.17 -4.89
C VAL A 42 -11.51 -2.86 -3.40
N GLN A 43 -12.47 -2.00 -3.08
CA GLN A 43 -12.83 -1.71 -1.68
C GLN A 43 -13.45 -2.91 -0.98
N GLU A 44 -14.28 -3.68 -1.68
CA GLU A 44 -14.89 -4.90 -1.13
C GLU A 44 -13.84 -6.00 -0.97
N ALA A 45 -12.96 -6.17 -1.96
CA ALA A 45 -11.83 -7.09 -1.88
C ALA A 45 -10.88 -6.74 -0.71
N ALA A 46 -10.64 -5.45 -0.47
CA ALA A 46 -9.86 -4.99 0.68
C ALA A 46 -10.58 -5.27 2.01
N ARG A 47 -11.91 -5.13 2.07
CA ARG A 47 -12.71 -5.48 3.26
C ARG A 47 -12.70 -6.97 3.53
N GLN A 48 -12.87 -7.80 2.50
CA GLN A 48 -12.76 -9.26 2.62
C GLN A 48 -11.37 -9.67 3.07
N ALA A 49 -10.31 -9.06 2.51
CA ALA A 49 -8.95 -9.31 2.94
C ALA A 49 -8.73 -8.95 4.42
N ALA A 50 -9.28 -7.82 4.87
CA ALA A 50 -9.27 -7.44 6.28
C ALA A 50 -10.09 -8.39 7.18
N ALA A 51 -11.12 -9.04 6.62
CA ALA A 51 -11.91 -10.08 7.28
C ALA A 51 -11.26 -11.48 7.22
N GLY A 52 -10.12 -11.64 6.55
CA GLY A 52 -9.37 -12.89 6.44
C GLY A 52 -9.50 -13.62 5.11
N ASP A 53 -10.23 -13.07 4.13
CA ASP A 53 -10.31 -13.59 2.77
C ASP A 53 -9.62 -12.66 1.75
N PRO A 54 -8.31 -12.87 1.50
CA PRO A 54 -7.57 -12.08 0.53
C PRO A 54 -7.75 -12.55 -0.92
N GLY A 55 -8.51 -13.61 -1.20
CA GLY A 55 -8.51 -14.27 -2.53
C GLY A 55 -8.90 -13.33 -3.67
N GLN A 56 -9.95 -12.53 -3.44
CA GLN A 56 -10.39 -11.55 -4.43
C GLN A 56 -9.37 -10.41 -4.58
N LEU A 57 -8.75 -9.96 -3.49
CA LEU A 57 -7.70 -8.93 -3.53
C LEU A 57 -6.45 -9.42 -4.27
N MET A 58 -6.04 -10.67 -4.07
CA MET A 58 -4.91 -11.27 -4.79
C MET A 58 -5.20 -11.40 -6.29
N THR A 59 -6.43 -11.73 -6.67
CA THR A 59 -6.82 -11.80 -8.08
C THR A 59 -6.68 -10.44 -8.77
N ILE A 60 -7.15 -9.38 -8.10
CA ILE A 60 -7.02 -8.00 -8.58
C ILE A 60 -5.53 -7.59 -8.65
N MET A 61 -4.74 -7.89 -7.63
CA MET A 61 -3.30 -7.61 -7.65
C MET A 61 -2.59 -8.37 -8.76
N ASN A 62 -2.96 -9.61 -9.01
CA ASN A 62 -2.36 -10.39 -10.07
C ASN A 62 -2.66 -9.76 -11.44
N GLN A 63 -3.90 -9.34 -11.69
CA GLN A 63 -4.27 -8.63 -12.91
C GLN A 63 -3.52 -7.29 -13.05
N LEU A 64 -3.33 -6.58 -11.95
CA LEU A 64 -2.57 -5.35 -11.91
C LEU A 64 -1.10 -5.59 -12.29
N MET A 65 -0.46 -6.57 -11.67
CA MET A 65 0.94 -6.93 -11.94
C MET A 65 1.15 -7.54 -13.32
N HIS A 66 0.13 -8.15 -13.93
CA HIS A 66 0.19 -8.59 -15.32
C HIS A 66 0.22 -7.41 -16.31
N SER A 67 -0.25 -6.23 -15.89
CA SER A 67 -0.13 -5.02 -16.69
C SER A 67 1.23 -4.37 -16.47
N LYS A 68 1.91 -3.96 -17.56
CA LYS A 68 3.21 -3.29 -17.48
C LYS A 68 3.14 -2.04 -16.58
N GLU A 69 2.13 -1.20 -16.80
CA GLU A 69 1.93 0.02 -16.01
C GLU A 69 1.66 -0.27 -14.53
N GLY A 70 0.84 -1.28 -14.23
CA GLY A 70 0.52 -1.66 -12.85
C GLY A 70 1.71 -2.25 -12.10
N ALA A 71 2.50 -3.12 -12.74
CA ALA A 71 3.73 -3.66 -12.17
C ALA A 71 4.75 -2.56 -11.85
N GLU A 72 4.98 -1.63 -12.79
CA GLU A 72 5.90 -0.51 -12.61
C GLU A 72 5.43 0.43 -11.49
N LEU A 73 4.11 0.68 -11.37
CA LEU A 73 3.54 1.48 -10.28
C LEU A 73 3.74 0.82 -8.91
N VAL A 74 3.46 -0.48 -8.80
CA VAL A 74 3.64 -1.22 -7.54
C VAL A 74 5.11 -1.23 -7.11
N ASP A 75 6.03 -1.42 -8.06
CA ASP A 75 7.47 -1.40 -7.78
C ASP A 75 7.95 -0.01 -7.30
N ARG A 76 7.52 1.07 -7.97
CA ARG A 76 7.85 2.45 -7.54
C ARG A 76 7.31 2.78 -6.16
N ILE A 77 6.07 2.41 -5.86
CA ILE A 77 5.46 2.61 -4.54
C ILE A 77 6.23 1.80 -3.49
N GLY A 78 6.61 0.56 -3.80
CA GLY A 78 7.45 -0.26 -2.91
C GLY A 78 8.83 0.35 -2.66
N ALA A 79 9.45 0.93 -3.68
CA ALA A 79 10.72 1.64 -3.56
C ALA A 79 10.58 2.91 -2.70
N GLN A 80 9.54 3.71 -2.92
CA GLN A 80 9.23 4.91 -2.13
C GLN A 80 8.95 4.55 -0.67
N ALA A 81 8.21 3.48 -0.40
CA ALA A 81 7.95 3.00 0.95
C ALA A 81 9.25 2.64 1.69
N LYS A 82 10.15 1.88 1.03
CA LYS A 82 11.46 1.54 1.58
C LYS A 82 12.33 2.77 1.83
N GLN A 83 12.32 3.73 0.90
CA GLN A 83 13.05 5.00 1.06
C GLN A 83 12.51 5.83 2.21
N ALA A 84 11.20 5.79 2.45
CA ALA A 84 10.55 6.46 3.58
C ALA A 84 10.80 5.74 4.93
N GLY A 85 11.50 4.60 4.92
CA GLY A 85 11.84 3.84 6.12
C GLY A 85 10.76 2.87 6.59
N LEU A 86 9.74 2.61 5.75
CA LEU A 86 8.77 1.55 5.98
C LEU A 86 9.48 0.22 5.69
N LYS A 87 9.74 -0.55 6.75
CA LYS A 87 10.40 -1.86 6.70
C LYS A 87 9.45 -2.96 7.14
#